data_AF-A0A7Y0H074-F1
#
_entry.id   AF-A0A7Y0H074-F1
#
_cell.length_a   1.000
_cell.length_b   1.000
_cell.length_c   1.000
_cell.angle_alpha   90.00
_cell.angle_beta   90.00
_cell.angle_gamma   90.00
#
_symmetry.space_group_name_H-M   'P 1'
#
loop_
_entity.id
_entity.type
_entity.pdbx_description
1 polymer ?
#
loop_
_entity_poly.entity_id
_entity_poly.type
_entity_poly.pdbx_seq_one_letter_code
_entity_poly.pdbx_strand_id
1 'polypeptide(L)'
;MVNQLFSALPSSASGELPSAALPGVQAPVGLLPGGFPAGAPDAPISATLAVPESFGSGLPLSEAAPQGFGLPTEAQLQERIAPRAALQQTAPLTAGAALFYFLEPERVAEQAVSSVVQSKFSGFPSPVPNPLAVVPSSHGSDFLKVGAAPAGFGLPSDSELLALLTPSQFGMSAAPQRSGNAPFYFLRQPGVQVPGWPASGLQSGTGAAAFDINLVRRDFPILQERVNGRQLVWLDNAATTQKPNCVIERLKYFYQHENSNIHRAAHELAARATDAYEGAREKVRGFLNAASANEIVFVRGATEAINLVAQSWGRQYLGKDDEIIISWLEHHANIVPWQQLCAEKGAKLKVIPVDDNGQIVLDEYAKLLSPKTRLVSFTQVSNALGTITPAKKIIDMAHDVGAKVLVDGAQAVSHLRADVQYLDCDWYAFSGHKVFGPTGIGVLYGKEALLNETQPWQGGGNMIKDVTFEHTQYHQAPGRFEAGTGNIADAVGLGAAIDYVNCIGIDAINQYEHQLLLYATGLLKTIPGLRLIGTAPDKASVLSFVLEGFKTEEVGAALSRDGIAVRSGHHCAQPILRRFGVESSVRPSLAFYNNCADVDALVSSVRRIKSGRNSAPH
;
A
#
# COMPACT_ATOMS: atom_id res chain seq x y z
N MET A 1 -46.39 1.97 63.14
CA MET A 1 -47.83 2.29 63.23
C MET A 1 -48.22 2.86 61.85
N VAL A 2 -49.26 2.40 61.12
CA VAL A 2 -50.68 2.13 61.48
C VAL A 2 -51.42 3.47 61.63
N ASN A 3 -52.51 3.82 60.91
CA ASN A 3 -53.50 3.13 60.05
C ASN A 3 -53.49 3.67 58.58
N GLN A 4 -54.11 3.14 57.50
CA GLN A 4 -55.39 2.41 57.21
C GLN A 4 -56.66 3.30 57.39
N LEU A 5 -57.76 3.27 56.60
CA LEU A 5 -58.64 2.18 56.13
C LEU A 5 -59.60 2.64 54.97
N PHE A 6 -59.90 1.76 53.99
CA PHE A 6 -61.20 1.54 53.25
C PHE A 6 -61.87 2.71 52.45
N SER A 7 -62.74 2.57 51.41
CA SER A 7 -63.44 1.43 50.72
C SER A 7 -63.58 1.78 49.20
N ALA A 8 -63.41 0.89 48.19
CA ALA A 8 -64.35 -0.11 47.61
C ALA A 8 -65.68 0.51 47.05
N LEU A 9 -66.22 0.26 45.84
CA LEU A 9 -66.23 -0.87 44.84
C LEU A 9 -66.43 -0.32 43.37
N PRO A 10 -66.73 -1.14 42.33
CA PRO A 10 -65.95 -2.15 41.58
C PRO A 10 -65.59 -1.63 40.13
N SER A 11 -65.13 -2.34 39.08
CA SER A 11 -65.08 -3.79 38.75
C SER A 11 -63.99 -4.17 37.71
N SER A 12 -63.33 -5.31 37.93
CA SER A 12 -62.80 -6.33 36.97
C SER A 12 -62.30 -5.99 35.55
N ALA A 13 -60.99 -6.29 35.36
CA ALA A 13 -60.44 -7.28 34.39
C ALA A 13 -60.03 -6.91 32.94
N SER A 14 -59.03 -7.68 32.47
CA SER A 14 -58.57 -7.96 31.09
C SER A 14 -58.25 -6.77 30.15
N GLY A 15 -56.95 -6.60 29.86
CA GLY A 15 -56.46 -5.85 28.70
C GLY A 15 -55.64 -6.76 27.78
N GLU A 16 -56.30 -7.46 26.87
CA GLU A 16 -55.68 -8.33 25.85
C GLU A 16 -56.57 -8.35 24.59
N LEU A 17 -55.98 -8.60 23.41
CA LEU A 17 -56.67 -8.84 22.12
C LEU A 17 -57.37 -7.58 21.49
N PRO A 18 -58.12 -7.68 20.36
CA PRO A 18 -57.48 -7.65 19.03
C PRO A 18 -58.21 -6.83 17.93
N SER A 19 -57.66 -6.88 16.70
CA SER A 19 -58.32 -6.93 15.37
C SER A 19 -59.76 -6.40 15.11
N ALA A 20 -59.85 -5.61 14.02
CA ALA A 20 -60.93 -5.57 13.00
C ALA A 20 -62.03 -4.47 12.99
N ALA A 21 -62.04 -3.75 11.85
CA ALA A 21 -63.19 -3.31 11.03
C ALA A 21 -64.12 -2.13 11.44
N LEU A 22 -64.35 -1.26 10.45
CA LEU A 22 -65.50 -0.36 10.27
C LEU A 22 -65.90 -0.37 8.76
N PRO A 23 -67.12 0.05 8.37
CA PRO A 23 -67.80 -0.46 7.15
C PRO A 23 -67.53 0.28 5.81
N GLY A 24 -67.84 -0.39 4.68
CA GLY A 24 -67.84 0.16 3.31
C GLY A 24 -69.20 0.77 2.87
N VAL A 25 -69.61 0.87 1.58
CA VAL A 25 -69.25 0.29 0.25
C VAL A 25 -69.88 1.23 -0.84
N GLN A 26 -69.59 1.37 -2.15
CA GLN A 26 -68.73 0.80 -3.23
C GLN A 26 -67.56 1.78 -3.62
N ALA A 27 -66.64 1.65 -4.60
CA ALA A 27 -66.46 0.92 -5.90
C ALA A 27 -67.18 1.54 -7.15
N PRO A 28 -66.82 1.24 -8.44
CA PRO A 28 -65.82 0.28 -8.96
C PRO A 28 -64.88 0.74 -10.13
N VAL A 29 -64.01 -0.18 -10.62
CA VAL A 29 -63.20 -0.18 -11.89
C VAL A 29 -62.01 0.81 -11.98
N GLY A 30 -60.83 0.48 -12.52
CA GLY A 30 -60.26 -0.82 -12.97
C GLY A 30 -59.06 -0.68 -13.94
N LEU A 31 -58.40 -1.81 -14.27
CA LEU A 31 -57.37 -2.05 -15.31
C LEU A 31 -55.96 -1.41 -15.20
N LEU A 32 -54.94 -2.27 -15.41
CA LEU A 32 -53.60 -1.94 -15.90
C LEU A 32 -53.37 -2.68 -17.24
N PRO A 33 -52.82 -1.99 -18.24
CA PRO A 33 -51.70 -2.49 -19.05
C PRO A 33 -50.58 -1.43 -19.14
N GLY A 34 -49.35 -1.68 -19.62
CA GLY A 34 -48.75 -2.90 -20.15
C GLY A 34 -47.91 -2.61 -21.41
N GLY A 35 -46.67 -3.10 -21.48
CA GLY A 35 -45.84 -3.12 -22.71
C GLY A 35 -44.66 -2.12 -22.78
N PHE A 36 -43.55 -2.58 -23.39
CA PHE A 36 -42.46 -1.75 -23.92
C PHE A 36 -42.82 -1.22 -25.33
N PRO A 37 -42.13 -0.17 -25.82
CA PRO A 37 -41.04 -0.41 -26.79
C PRO A 37 -39.81 0.48 -26.58
N ALA A 38 -38.78 0.30 -27.43
CA ALA A 38 -37.47 0.96 -27.33
C ALA A 38 -37.35 2.22 -28.22
N GLY A 39 -36.39 3.09 -27.91
CA GLY A 39 -36.00 4.23 -28.73
C GLY A 39 -34.71 4.91 -28.24
N ALA A 40 -33.79 5.15 -29.18
CA ALA A 40 -32.60 6.01 -29.08
C ALA A 40 -32.72 7.05 -30.24
N PRO A 41 -31.94 8.16 -30.31
CA PRO A 41 -30.63 8.37 -29.67
C PRO A 41 -30.43 9.80 -29.10
N ASP A 42 -29.17 10.27 -29.13
CA ASP A 42 -28.65 11.63 -29.02
C ASP A 42 -28.07 12.12 -27.66
N ALA A 43 -27.06 12.97 -27.81
CA ALA A 43 -26.15 13.53 -26.81
C ALA A 43 -25.70 14.94 -27.32
N PRO A 44 -24.83 15.70 -26.63
CA PRO A 44 -24.35 15.59 -25.25
C PRO A 44 -24.75 16.81 -24.40
N ILE A 45 -24.37 16.85 -23.12
CA ILE A 45 -24.37 18.09 -22.33
C ILE A 45 -22.95 18.37 -21.82
N SER A 46 -22.39 19.50 -22.27
CA SER A 46 -21.21 20.13 -21.67
C SER A 46 -21.67 21.26 -20.74
N ALA A 47 -21.09 21.37 -19.55
CA ALA A 47 -21.38 22.44 -18.61
C ALA A 47 -20.08 22.90 -17.93
N THR A 48 -19.68 24.14 -18.22
CA THR A 48 -18.47 24.77 -17.68
C THR A 48 -18.85 25.95 -16.79
N LEU A 49 -18.08 26.14 -15.70
CA LEU A 49 -17.90 27.39 -14.96
C LEU A 49 -19.13 28.08 -14.32
N ALA A 50 -19.05 28.24 -12.99
CA ALA A 50 -19.32 29.51 -12.34
C ALA A 50 -18.46 29.64 -11.07
N VAL A 51 -17.75 30.77 -10.93
CA VAL A 51 -17.09 31.20 -9.68
C VAL A 51 -17.57 32.63 -9.40
N PRO A 52 -18.04 32.95 -8.18
CA PRO A 52 -18.29 34.32 -7.76
C PRO A 52 -17.16 34.87 -6.89
N GLU A 53 -16.68 36.08 -7.20
CA GLU A 53 -15.82 36.88 -6.33
C GLU A 53 -16.48 38.22 -5.98
N SER A 54 -16.08 38.77 -4.82
CA SER A 54 -16.20 40.20 -4.44
C SER A 54 -17.63 40.72 -4.13
N PHE A 55 -17.83 41.86 -3.45
CA PHE A 55 -16.93 42.83 -2.80
C PHE A 55 -17.70 43.47 -1.61
N GLY A 56 -17.03 43.98 -0.57
CA GLY A 56 -17.69 44.77 0.48
C GLY A 56 -16.78 45.16 1.66
N SER A 57 -16.89 46.41 2.15
CA SER A 57 -16.00 46.99 3.16
C SER A 57 -16.72 47.90 4.14
N GLY A 58 -16.42 47.80 5.44
CA GLY A 58 -16.97 48.70 6.47
C GLY A 58 -16.69 48.26 7.92
N LEU A 59 -16.26 49.22 8.75
CA LEU A 59 -16.16 49.15 10.23
C LEU A 59 -17.31 50.02 10.82
N PRO A 60 -17.69 49.97 12.13
CA PRO A 60 -16.80 49.70 13.28
C PRO A 60 -17.37 48.94 14.51
N LEU A 61 -16.46 48.70 15.48
CA LEU A 61 -16.61 48.64 16.95
C LEU A 61 -17.95 48.22 17.60
N SER A 62 -17.87 47.19 18.45
CA SER A 62 -18.68 47.07 19.68
C SER A 62 -17.92 46.27 20.74
N GLU A 63 -18.05 46.64 22.02
CA GLU A 63 -17.43 45.95 23.16
C GLU A 63 -18.42 44.95 23.81
N ALA A 64 -17.96 43.72 24.09
CA ALA A 64 -18.54 42.86 25.14
C ALA A 64 -17.58 41.71 25.47
N ALA A 65 -17.12 41.62 26.72
CA ALA A 65 -16.31 40.51 27.20
C ALA A 65 -16.96 39.88 28.47
N PRO A 66 -17.15 38.55 28.53
CA PRO A 66 -17.41 37.87 29.79
C PRO A 66 -16.09 37.71 30.54
N GLN A 67 -16.00 38.25 31.76
CA GLN A 67 -14.90 37.92 32.67
C GLN A 67 -15.09 36.52 33.26
N GLY A 68 -14.00 35.81 33.54
CA GLY A 68 -14.06 34.67 34.48
C GLY A 68 -13.16 33.47 34.21
N PHE A 69 -11.83 33.64 34.27
CA PHE A 69 -10.93 32.62 34.84
C PHE A 69 -9.64 33.31 35.31
N GLY A 70 -9.28 33.13 36.58
CA GLY A 70 -8.10 33.76 37.18
C GLY A 70 -6.81 32.99 36.89
N LEU A 71 -5.71 33.70 36.64
CA LEU A 71 -4.37 33.12 36.59
C LEU A 71 -3.86 32.87 38.03
N PRO A 72 -3.10 31.77 38.27
CA PRO A 72 -2.52 31.48 39.58
C PRO A 72 -1.47 32.53 39.97
N THR A 73 -1.32 32.77 41.28
CA THR A 73 -0.37 33.78 41.79
C THR A 73 1.06 33.24 41.84
N GLU A 74 2.03 34.15 41.82
CA GLU A 74 3.47 33.83 41.74
C GLU A 74 3.96 32.91 42.88
N ALA A 75 3.34 33.00 44.07
CA ALA A 75 3.60 32.10 45.19
C ALA A 75 3.24 30.63 44.89
N GLN A 76 2.24 30.38 44.05
CA GLN A 76 1.80 29.02 43.67
C GLN A 76 2.72 28.37 42.61
N LEU A 77 3.65 29.13 42.02
CA LEU A 77 4.65 28.60 41.08
C LEU A 77 5.94 28.14 41.77
N GLN A 78 6.18 28.52 43.03
CA GLN A 78 7.43 28.24 43.74
C GLN A 78 7.48 26.88 44.45
N GLU A 79 6.34 26.21 44.72
CA GLU A 79 6.29 24.89 45.38
C GLU A 79 6.71 23.70 44.51
N ARG A 80 7.05 23.90 43.22
CA ARG A 80 7.45 22.80 42.31
C ARG A 80 8.96 22.66 42.07
N ILE A 81 9.81 23.32 42.87
CA ILE A 81 11.27 23.22 42.74
C ILE A 81 11.91 22.81 44.08
N ALA A 82 12.34 21.56 44.18
CA ALA A 82 13.24 21.06 45.23
C ALA A 82 14.32 20.16 44.59
N PRO A 83 15.62 20.38 44.86
CA PRO A 83 16.71 19.72 44.14
C PRO A 83 17.10 18.36 44.76
N ARG A 84 17.82 17.52 44.01
CA ARG A 84 18.57 16.39 44.61
C ARG A 84 20.00 16.27 44.09
N ALA A 85 20.90 16.16 45.06
CA ALA A 85 22.35 16.23 45.00
C ALA A 85 23.06 15.41 43.91
N ALA A 86 24.23 15.89 43.52
CA ALA A 86 25.20 15.16 42.71
C ALA A 86 25.91 14.04 43.51
N LEU A 87 26.41 13.04 42.79
CA LEU A 87 27.47 12.14 43.25
C LEU A 87 28.57 12.13 42.21
N GLN A 88 29.80 12.42 42.63
CA GLN A 88 31.01 12.21 41.82
C GLN A 88 31.47 10.76 41.96
N GLN A 89 31.92 10.16 40.85
CA GLN A 89 32.95 9.12 40.89
C GLN A 89 33.80 9.19 39.61
N THR A 90 35.03 8.69 39.70
CA THR A 90 36.12 9.00 38.77
C THR A 90 36.32 7.95 37.67
N ALA A 91 36.98 8.36 36.59
CA ALA A 91 37.35 7.51 35.45
C ALA A 91 38.38 6.40 35.82
N PRO A 92 38.68 5.46 34.90
CA PRO A 92 39.63 5.79 33.83
C PRO A 92 39.19 5.40 32.41
N LEU A 93 39.92 5.93 31.43
CA LEU A 93 39.83 5.58 30.01
C LEU A 93 40.50 4.22 29.72
N THR A 94 39.95 3.45 28.77
CA THR A 94 40.68 2.39 28.05
C THR A 94 40.52 2.60 26.55
N ALA A 95 41.64 2.77 25.84
CA ALA A 95 41.63 2.85 24.39
C ALA A 95 41.62 1.44 23.76
N GLY A 96 40.84 1.26 22.70
CA GLY A 96 40.84 0.05 21.87
C GLY A 96 40.65 0.44 20.42
N ALA A 97 41.64 0.16 19.57
CA ALA A 97 41.69 0.64 18.18
C ALA A 97 41.51 -0.51 17.17
N ALA A 98 40.45 -0.43 16.37
CA ALA A 98 40.20 -1.20 15.13
C ALA A 98 38.92 -0.63 14.48
N LEU A 99 38.76 -0.55 13.15
CA LEU A 99 39.73 -0.66 12.06
C LEU A 99 39.13 0.10 10.84
N PHE A 100 39.75 1.19 10.40
CA PHE A 100 39.22 1.96 9.25
C PHE A 100 39.58 1.29 7.93
N TYR A 101 38.57 0.94 7.13
CA TYR A 101 38.73 0.66 5.70
C TYR A 101 38.16 1.83 4.88
N PHE A 102 39.02 2.80 4.60
CA PHE A 102 38.80 3.77 3.54
C PHE A 102 39.16 3.12 2.19
N LEU A 103 38.29 3.31 1.19
CA LEU A 103 38.62 3.17 -0.22
C LEU A 103 38.12 4.44 -0.92
N GLU A 104 39.03 5.37 -1.18
CA GLU A 104 38.77 6.52 -2.07
C GLU A 104 39.05 6.16 -3.54
N PRO A 105 38.41 6.87 -4.50
CA PRO A 105 38.38 6.43 -5.89
C PRO A 105 39.57 6.93 -6.72
N GLU A 106 40.21 6.04 -7.47
CA GLU A 106 41.11 6.46 -8.55
C GLU A 106 40.33 6.96 -9.78
N ARG A 107 40.90 7.98 -10.43
CA ARG A 107 40.43 8.48 -11.73
C ARG A 107 41.09 7.68 -12.85
N VAL A 108 40.31 7.24 -13.83
CA VAL A 108 40.81 6.87 -15.16
C VAL A 108 40.05 7.68 -16.21
N ALA A 109 40.79 8.21 -17.19
CA ALA A 109 40.26 9.11 -18.21
C ALA A 109 39.78 8.36 -19.47
N GLU A 110 39.14 9.10 -20.38
CA GLU A 110 38.69 8.60 -21.67
C GLU A 110 39.86 8.10 -22.55
N GLN A 111 39.72 6.91 -23.15
CA GLN A 111 39.73 6.76 -24.62
C GLN A 111 39.42 5.33 -25.10
N ALA A 112 38.63 5.28 -26.19
CA ALA A 112 38.59 4.26 -27.24
C ALA A 112 38.78 2.76 -26.90
N VAL A 113 37.67 2.02 -26.83
CA VAL A 113 37.58 0.69 -27.47
C VAL A 113 36.32 0.63 -28.34
N SER A 114 36.53 0.60 -29.66
CA SER A 114 35.53 0.09 -30.61
C SER A 114 35.78 -1.41 -30.82
N SER A 115 34.77 -2.11 -31.34
CA SER A 115 34.72 -3.57 -31.59
C SER A 115 34.66 -4.49 -30.35
N VAL A 116 33.45 -4.97 -30.05
CA VAL A 116 33.08 -6.38 -30.27
C VAL A 116 31.63 -6.41 -30.77
N VAL A 117 31.43 -6.74 -32.05
CA VAL A 117 30.11 -7.08 -32.61
C VAL A 117 30.28 -8.29 -33.50
N GLN A 118 29.93 -9.49 -33.01
CA GLN A 118 29.43 -10.62 -33.81
C GLN A 118 29.08 -11.85 -32.95
N SER A 119 28.06 -12.59 -33.41
CA SER A 119 27.54 -13.84 -32.83
C SER A 119 26.84 -13.70 -31.46
N LYS A 120 25.74 -14.39 -31.15
CA LYS A 120 24.96 -15.40 -31.92
C LYS A 120 23.46 -15.13 -31.77
N PHE A 121 22.74 -14.95 -32.88
CA PHE A 121 21.29 -15.22 -32.99
C PHE A 121 20.90 -15.34 -34.47
N SER A 122 20.47 -16.53 -34.90
CA SER A 122 20.02 -16.80 -36.27
C SER A 122 19.24 -18.12 -36.30
N GLY A 123 17.95 -18.10 -36.63
CA GLY A 123 17.14 -19.33 -36.66
C GLY A 123 15.62 -19.13 -36.62
N PHE A 124 15.05 -18.43 -37.62
CA PHE A 124 13.61 -18.52 -37.93
C PHE A 124 13.40 -19.48 -39.11
N PRO A 125 12.29 -20.24 -39.10
CA PRO A 125 11.56 -20.46 -40.35
C PRO A 125 10.02 -20.37 -40.23
N SER A 126 9.39 -20.14 -41.36
CA SER A 126 7.94 -20.21 -41.67
C SER A 126 7.82 -20.31 -43.22
N PRO A 127 6.68 -20.71 -43.82
CA PRO A 127 5.36 -21.02 -43.24
C PRO A 127 4.80 -22.41 -43.65
N VAL A 128 3.49 -22.62 -43.46
CA VAL A 128 2.67 -23.81 -43.75
C VAL A 128 2.50 -24.08 -45.27
N PRO A 129 2.05 -25.29 -45.69
CA PRO A 129 0.63 -25.42 -46.08
C PRO A 129 -0.08 -26.75 -45.70
N ASN A 130 -1.39 -26.77 -45.94
CA ASN A 130 -2.37 -27.82 -45.60
C ASN A 130 -2.37 -29.01 -46.61
N PRO A 131 -2.99 -30.17 -46.29
CA PRO A 131 -4.11 -30.62 -47.14
C PRO A 131 -5.27 -31.37 -46.44
N LEU A 132 -6.42 -31.42 -47.13
CA LEU A 132 -7.62 -32.22 -46.80
C LEU A 132 -7.67 -33.52 -47.63
N ALA A 133 -8.15 -34.65 -47.08
CA ALA A 133 -8.79 -35.72 -47.86
C ALA A 133 -9.56 -36.79 -47.04
N VAL A 134 -10.91 -36.82 -47.20
CA VAL A 134 -11.80 -37.98 -47.49
C VAL A 134 -11.91 -39.19 -46.51
N VAL A 135 -13.11 -39.80 -46.49
CA VAL A 135 -13.60 -40.91 -45.61
C VAL A 135 -13.85 -42.20 -46.43
N PRO A 136 -13.84 -43.41 -45.80
CA PRO A 136 -15.08 -44.23 -45.70
C PRO A 136 -15.19 -44.97 -44.34
N SER A 137 -16.25 -44.83 -43.52
CA SER A 137 -17.64 -45.30 -43.65
C SER A 137 -17.87 -46.81 -43.34
N SER A 138 -18.56 -47.10 -42.23
CA SER A 138 -19.26 -48.37 -41.98
C SER A 138 -20.46 -48.14 -41.03
N HIS A 139 -21.45 -49.04 -41.07
CA HIS A 139 -22.75 -48.89 -40.37
C HIS A 139 -22.76 -49.54 -38.97
N GLY A 140 -23.70 -49.12 -38.12
CA GLY A 140 -24.03 -49.81 -36.86
C GLY A 140 -24.98 -49.01 -35.97
N SER A 141 -26.29 -49.14 -36.19
CA SER A 141 -27.33 -48.56 -35.32
C SER A 141 -27.86 -49.61 -34.35
N ASP A 142 -28.00 -49.28 -33.07
CA ASP A 142 -29.04 -49.89 -32.25
C ASP A 142 -29.46 -49.01 -31.07
N PHE A 143 -30.74 -49.13 -30.66
CA PHE A 143 -31.35 -48.41 -29.55
C PHE A 143 -31.57 -49.37 -28.37
N LEU A 144 -31.18 -48.98 -27.15
CA LEU A 144 -31.84 -49.45 -25.92
C LEU A 144 -31.77 -48.39 -24.81
N LYS A 145 -32.51 -48.61 -23.71
CA LYS A 145 -33.14 -47.51 -22.95
C LYS A 145 -33.13 -47.76 -21.43
N VAL A 146 -33.08 -46.65 -20.67
CA VAL A 146 -33.42 -46.50 -19.23
C VAL A 146 -32.44 -47.07 -18.19
N GLY A 147 -32.13 -46.26 -17.16
CA GLY A 147 -32.04 -46.76 -15.78
C GLY A 147 -30.77 -46.45 -14.98
N ALA A 148 -30.65 -45.25 -14.41
CA ALA A 148 -29.75 -44.97 -13.28
C ALA A 148 -30.36 -43.90 -12.36
N ALA A 149 -30.37 -44.16 -11.05
CA ALA A 149 -30.87 -43.24 -10.02
C ALA A 149 -29.69 -42.55 -9.29
N PRO A 150 -29.89 -41.36 -8.69
CA PRO A 150 -28.83 -40.70 -7.91
C PRO A 150 -28.55 -41.47 -6.63
N ALA A 151 -27.29 -41.86 -6.41
CA ALA A 151 -26.85 -42.44 -5.15
C ALA A 151 -26.71 -41.34 -4.09
N GLY A 152 -27.41 -41.49 -2.96
CA GLY A 152 -27.25 -40.61 -1.80
C GLY A 152 -25.97 -40.94 -1.02
N PHE A 153 -25.33 -39.92 -0.45
CA PHE A 153 -24.24 -40.11 0.51
C PHE A 153 -24.80 -40.71 1.81
N GLY A 154 -24.43 -41.95 2.11
CA GLY A 154 -24.70 -42.58 3.40
C GLY A 154 -23.80 -42.00 4.50
N LEU A 155 -24.36 -41.80 5.69
CA LEU A 155 -23.58 -41.60 6.91
C LEU A 155 -23.03 -42.95 7.41
N PRO A 156 -21.87 -42.99 8.08
CA PRO A 156 -21.29 -44.22 8.61
C PRO A 156 -22.18 -44.84 9.71
N SER A 157 -22.06 -46.16 9.87
CA SER A 157 -22.82 -46.93 10.84
C SER A 157 -22.27 -46.80 12.28
N ASP A 158 -23.13 -47.03 13.28
CA ASP A 158 -22.74 -47.05 14.70
C ASP A 158 -21.60 -48.06 14.98
N SER A 159 -21.56 -49.16 14.21
CA SER A 159 -20.49 -50.16 14.24
C SER A 159 -19.12 -49.61 13.82
N GLU A 160 -19.07 -48.66 12.88
CA GLU A 160 -17.82 -48.02 12.44
C GLU A 160 -17.37 -46.93 13.43
N LEU A 161 -18.32 -46.24 14.06
CA LEU A 161 -18.03 -45.29 15.15
C LEU A 161 -17.50 -45.99 16.41
N LEU A 162 -18.03 -47.16 16.77
CA LEU A 162 -17.55 -47.97 17.91
C LEU A 162 -16.13 -48.51 17.69
N ALA A 163 -15.72 -48.77 16.45
CA ALA A 163 -14.37 -49.24 16.13
C ALA A 163 -13.27 -48.18 16.38
N LEU A 164 -13.62 -46.90 16.48
CA LEU A 164 -12.70 -45.79 16.76
C LEU A 164 -12.50 -45.52 18.26
N LEU A 165 -13.21 -46.23 19.14
CA LEU A 165 -13.28 -45.93 20.58
C LEU A 165 -12.60 -46.97 21.49
N THR A 166 -11.87 -47.95 20.93
CA THR A 166 -11.21 -49.02 21.70
C THR A 166 -9.68 -48.81 21.83
N PRO A 167 -9.14 -48.55 23.04
CA PRO A 167 -7.71 -48.30 23.24
C PRO A 167 -6.90 -49.58 23.47
N SER A 168 -6.05 -49.95 22.50
CA SER A 168 -5.19 -51.15 22.56
C SER A 168 -3.71 -50.86 22.80
N GLN A 169 -3.35 -50.82 24.09
CA GLN A 169 -2.04 -51.20 24.68
C GLN A 169 -0.74 -50.63 24.07
N PHE A 170 -0.18 -49.61 24.74
CA PHE A 170 1.24 -49.25 24.62
C PHE A 170 2.15 -50.31 25.27
N GLY A 171 3.19 -50.76 24.56
CA GLY A 171 4.34 -51.47 25.14
C GLY A 171 5.49 -50.49 25.46
N MET A 172 6.16 -50.65 26.60
CA MET A 172 7.26 -49.78 27.02
C MET A 172 8.63 -50.34 26.66
N SER A 173 9.57 -49.50 26.20
CA SER A 173 11.01 -49.72 26.39
C SER A 173 11.84 -48.44 26.25
N ALA A 174 12.86 -48.31 27.11
CA ALA A 174 14.08 -47.49 27.07
C ALA A 174 14.07 -46.04 26.51
N ALA A 175 14.57 -45.09 27.31
CA ALA A 175 15.10 -43.80 26.86
C ALA A 175 16.64 -43.84 26.72
N PRO A 176 17.27 -42.86 26.02
CA PRO A 176 17.88 -41.76 26.81
C PRO A 176 17.91 -40.37 26.13
N GLN A 177 17.94 -39.32 26.97
CA GLN A 177 18.54 -37.96 26.77
C GLN A 177 18.36 -37.23 25.40
N ARG A 178 17.94 -35.95 25.32
CA ARG A 178 18.52 -34.79 26.03
C ARG A 178 17.70 -33.50 25.79
N SER A 179 18.00 -32.43 26.55
CA SER A 179 17.71 -30.99 26.33
C SER A 179 16.25 -30.52 26.13
N GLY A 180 15.84 -29.56 26.95
CA GLY A 180 14.46 -29.07 27.07
C GLY A 180 13.86 -28.39 25.84
N ASN A 181 12.52 -28.34 25.82
CA ASN A 181 11.70 -27.72 24.79
C ASN A 181 10.42 -27.12 25.40
N ALA A 182 9.82 -26.12 24.76
CA ALA A 182 8.66 -25.39 25.30
C ALA A 182 7.30 -26.12 25.08
N PRO A 183 6.27 -25.88 25.91
CA PRO A 183 5.07 -26.73 25.98
C PRO A 183 3.95 -26.33 24.99
N PHE A 184 4.28 -26.03 23.72
CA PHE A 184 3.31 -25.56 22.73
C PHE A 184 3.29 -26.42 21.45
N TYR A 185 2.16 -27.08 21.21
CA TYR A 185 2.00 -28.08 20.14
C TYR A 185 1.76 -27.48 18.74
N PHE A 186 1.40 -26.21 18.65
CA PHE A 186 0.99 -25.56 17.38
C PHE A 186 2.16 -25.18 16.46
N LEU A 187 3.41 -25.11 16.96
CA LEU A 187 4.61 -24.77 16.19
C LEU A 187 5.11 -25.89 15.25
N ARG A 188 4.22 -26.75 14.75
CA ARG A 188 4.60 -27.96 13.97
C ARG A 188 3.68 -28.35 12.81
N GLN A 189 2.68 -27.55 12.43
CA GLN A 189 1.97 -27.79 11.17
C GLN A 189 2.64 -27.04 10.00
N PRO A 190 2.99 -27.71 8.89
CA PRO A 190 3.30 -27.05 7.63
C PRO A 190 2.07 -26.27 7.13
N GLY A 191 2.30 -25.15 6.43
CA GLY A 191 1.23 -24.21 6.08
C GLY A 191 0.12 -24.80 5.20
N VAL A 192 -1.08 -24.22 5.34
CA VAL A 192 -2.27 -24.55 4.55
C VAL A 192 -1.97 -24.41 3.06
N GLN A 193 -2.08 -25.51 2.30
CA GLN A 193 -1.95 -25.48 0.84
C GLN A 193 -3.22 -24.92 0.21
N VAL A 194 -3.11 -23.74 -0.40
CA VAL A 194 -4.18 -23.13 -1.20
C VAL A 194 -4.19 -23.78 -2.61
N PRO A 195 -5.34 -24.29 -3.10
CA PRO A 195 -5.44 -24.81 -4.46
C PRO A 195 -5.01 -23.76 -5.50
N GLY A 196 -4.13 -24.14 -6.43
CA GLY A 196 -3.54 -23.23 -7.41
C GLY A 196 -2.16 -22.69 -7.02
N TRP A 197 -1.71 -22.86 -5.77
CA TRP A 197 -0.30 -22.61 -5.41
C TRP A 197 0.59 -23.74 -5.93
N PRO A 198 1.73 -23.47 -6.59
CA PRO A 198 2.65 -24.52 -7.01
C PRO A 198 3.32 -25.15 -5.78
N ALA A 199 2.97 -26.41 -5.47
CA ALA A 199 3.48 -27.16 -4.30
C ALA A 199 4.96 -27.59 -4.40
N SER A 200 5.71 -27.03 -5.35
CA SER A 200 7.15 -27.21 -5.51
C SER A 200 7.91 -26.20 -4.66
N GLY A 201 8.43 -26.65 -3.51
CA GLY A 201 9.48 -25.93 -2.80
C GLY A 201 10.71 -25.81 -3.70
N LEU A 202 11.00 -24.59 -4.16
CA LEU A 202 12.21 -24.29 -4.92
C LEU A 202 13.43 -24.59 -4.03
N GLN A 203 14.19 -25.60 -4.43
CA GLN A 203 15.47 -25.90 -3.80
C GLN A 203 16.39 -24.69 -3.94
N SER A 204 17.13 -24.35 -2.89
CA SER A 204 18.12 -23.26 -2.89
C SER A 204 19.37 -23.64 -3.72
N GLY A 205 19.19 -23.81 -5.02
CA GLY A 205 20.27 -24.01 -5.98
C GLY A 205 21.07 -22.73 -6.13
N THR A 206 22.40 -22.82 -5.99
CA THR A 206 23.33 -21.68 -6.04
C THR A 206 23.61 -21.19 -7.47
N GLY A 207 22.60 -21.20 -8.32
CA GLY A 207 22.61 -20.61 -9.66
C GLY A 207 21.39 -19.72 -9.81
N ALA A 208 21.61 -18.42 -9.97
CA ALA A 208 20.52 -17.47 -10.21
C ALA A 208 19.82 -17.84 -11.52
N ALA A 209 18.59 -18.35 -11.42
CA ALA A 209 17.74 -18.55 -12.58
C ALA A 209 17.51 -17.19 -13.27
N ALA A 210 17.74 -17.13 -14.58
CA ALA A 210 17.57 -15.89 -15.32
C ALA A 210 16.12 -15.41 -15.21
N PHE A 211 15.93 -14.11 -14.98
CA PHE A 211 14.61 -13.49 -14.80
C PHE A 211 13.78 -13.61 -16.10
N ASP A 212 12.90 -14.62 -16.18
CA ASP A 212 12.03 -14.81 -17.33
C ASP A 212 10.75 -13.97 -17.21
N ILE A 213 10.87 -12.76 -17.73
CA ILE A 213 9.79 -11.80 -17.98
C ILE A 213 8.53 -12.42 -18.62
N ASN A 214 8.65 -13.47 -19.43
CA ASN A 214 7.51 -14.09 -20.11
C ASN A 214 6.72 -15.05 -19.21
N LEU A 215 7.37 -15.63 -18.20
CA LEU A 215 6.67 -16.36 -17.13
C LEU A 215 5.97 -15.36 -16.22
N VAL A 216 6.70 -14.36 -15.73
CA VAL A 216 6.16 -13.32 -14.84
C VAL A 216 4.94 -12.61 -15.45
N ARG A 217 4.97 -12.23 -16.74
CA ARG A 217 3.82 -11.61 -17.43
C ARG A 217 2.57 -12.51 -17.55
N ARG A 218 2.67 -13.83 -17.38
CA ARG A 218 1.50 -14.74 -17.39
C ARG A 218 0.74 -14.70 -16.07
N ASP A 219 1.39 -14.33 -14.97
CA ASP A 219 0.75 -14.23 -13.66
C ASP A 219 -0.18 -13.03 -13.56
N PHE A 220 -0.03 -12.00 -14.41
CA PHE A 220 -0.83 -10.78 -14.40
C PHE A 220 -1.88 -10.84 -15.54
N PRO A 221 -3.10 -11.37 -15.31
CA PRO A 221 -4.05 -11.69 -16.38
C PRO A 221 -4.45 -10.46 -17.20
N ILE A 222 -4.58 -9.31 -16.55
CA ILE A 222 -4.95 -8.03 -17.18
C ILE A 222 -3.95 -7.55 -18.24
N LEU A 223 -2.69 -8.02 -18.25
CA LEU A 223 -1.73 -7.68 -19.31
C LEU A 223 -2.05 -8.35 -20.66
N GLN A 224 -2.95 -9.35 -20.67
CA GLN A 224 -3.45 -9.97 -21.90
C GLN A 224 -4.58 -9.15 -22.57
N GLU A 225 -5.14 -8.16 -21.87
CA GLU A 225 -6.28 -7.37 -22.36
C GLU A 225 -5.99 -6.53 -23.60
N ARG A 226 -7.06 -6.21 -24.33
CA ARG A 226 -7.00 -5.32 -25.50
C ARG A 226 -7.73 -4.01 -25.27
N VAL A 227 -6.98 -2.92 -25.29
CA VAL A 227 -7.49 -1.55 -25.17
C VAL A 227 -7.45 -0.89 -26.54
N ASN A 228 -8.57 -0.31 -26.98
CA ASN A 228 -8.71 0.31 -28.30
C ASN A 228 -8.28 -0.62 -29.47
N GLY A 229 -8.58 -1.92 -29.34
CA GLY A 229 -8.23 -2.99 -30.30
C GLY A 229 -6.78 -3.49 -30.24
N ARG A 230 -5.89 -2.75 -29.55
CA ARG A 230 -4.45 -3.01 -29.45
C ARG A 230 -4.12 -3.75 -28.15
N GLN A 231 -2.95 -4.39 -28.09
CA GLN A 231 -2.49 -5.01 -26.85
C GLN A 231 -2.24 -3.95 -25.77
N LEU A 232 -2.66 -4.20 -24.54
CA LEU A 232 -2.37 -3.29 -23.41
C LEU A 232 -0.87 -3.19 -23.16
N VAL A 233 -0.35 -1.96 -23.16
CA VAL A 233 0.99 -1.61 -22.68
C VAL A 233 0.83 -0.75 -21.43
N TRP A 234 0.91 -1.38 -20.25
CA TRP A 234 0.66 -0.72 -18.96
C TRP A 234 1.92 -0.06 -18.38
N LEU A 235 1.93 1.27 -18.29
CA LEU A 235 3.06 2.09 -17.84
C LEU A 235 2.66 3.15 -16.80
N ASP A 236 1.61 2.92 -15.99
CA ASP A 236 1.21 3.81 -14.88
C ASP A 236 1.38 3.14 -13.49
N ASN A 237 2.42 2.30 -13.39
CA ASN A 237 2.78 1.55 -12.19
C ASN A 237 2.98 2.43 -10.95
N ALA A 238 3.57 3.61 -11.12
CA ALA A 238 3.79 4.57 -10.03
C ALA A 238 2.51 5.32 -9.58
N ALA A 239 1.35 5.05 -10.19
CA ALA A 239 0.03 5.31 -9.60
C ALA A 239 -0.50 4.05 -8.92
N THR A 240 -0.59 2.94 -9.66
CA THR A 240 -0.92 1.62 -9.11
C THR A 240 -0.34 0.52 -9.98
N THR A 241 0.16 -0.55 -9.36
CA THR A 241 0.59 -1.76 -10.08
C THR A 241 -0.60 -2.69 -10.33
N GLN A 242 -0.44 -3.61 -11.28
CA GLN A 242 -1.37 -4.71 -11.53
C GLN A 242 -1.17 -5.84 -10.51
N LYS A 243 -2.07 -6.84 -10.54
CA LYS A 243 -2.17 -7.88 -9.51
C LYS A 243 -1.88 -9.26 -10.10
N PRO A 244 -1.00 -10.08 -9.48
CA PRO A 244 -0.77 -11.44 -9.93
C PRO A 244 -1.90 -12.37 -9.48
N ASN A 245 -2.11 -13.47 -10.21
CA ASN A 245 -3.18 -14.45 -9.96
C ASN A 245 -3.18 -14.98 -8.52
N CYS A 246 -2.03 -15.15 -7.87
CA CYS A 246 -1.94 -15.60 -6.48
C CYS A 246 -2.60 -14.62 -5.48
N VAL A 247 -2.58 -13.31 -5.73
CA VAL A 247 -3.26 -12.30 -4.90
C VAL A 247 -4.77 -12.36 -5.11
N ILE A 248 -5.20 -12.47 -6.38
CA ILE A 248 -6.61 -12.55 -6.77
C ILE A 248 -7.26 -13.81 -6.16
N GLU A 249 -6.61 -14.97 -6.33
CA GLU A 249 -7.09 -16.24 -5.77
C GLU A 249 -6.99 -16.27 -4.24
N ARG A 250 -6.01 -15.61 -3.61
CA ARG A 250 -5.93 -15.51 -2.14
C ARG A 250 -7.10 -14.73 -1.54
N LEU A 251 -7.49 -13.61 -2.14
CA LEU A 251 -8.67 -12.82 -1.73
C LEU A 251 -9.96 -13.63 -1.89
N LYS A 252 -10.13 -14.26 -3.05
CA LYS A 252 -11.26 -15.16 -3.36
C LYS A 252 -11.36 -16.31 -2.35
N TYR A 253 -10.25 -16.99 -2.05
CA TYR A 253 -10.19 -18.06 -1.05
C TYR A 253 -10.60 -17.56 0.34
N PHE A 254 -10.12 -16.39 0.77
CA PHE A 254 -10.50 -15.80 2.06
C PHE A 254 -12.02 -15.62 2.17
N TYR A 255 -12.64 -14.98 1.19
CA TYR A 255 -14.10 -14.77 1.18
C TYR A 255 -14.92 -16.06 1.03
N GLN A 256 -14.36 -17.11 0.44
CA GLN A 256 -15.04 -18.40 0.27
C GLN A 256 -14.91 -19.35 1.49
N HIS A 257 -13.82 -19.26 2.27
CA HIS A 257 -13.46 -20.31 3.23
C HIS A 257 -12.97 -19.84 4.61
N GLU A 258 -12.63 -18.56 4.80
CA GLU A 258 -12.01 -18.04 6.03
C GLU A 258 -12.74 -16.84 6.64
N ASN A 259 -13.52 -16.09 5.84
CA ASN A 259 -14.06 -14.80 6.22
C ASN A 259 -14.87 -14.81 7.54
N SER A 260 -14.34 -14.11 8.53
CA SER A 260 -15.04 -13.68 9.74
C SER A 260 -14.37 -12.44 10.33
N ASN A 261 -14.90 -11.94 11.45
CA ASN A 261 -14.22 -10.90 12.24
C ASN A 261 -13.17 -11.53 13.17
N ILE A 262 -12.15 -10.77 13.55
CA ILE A 262 -10.90 -11.26 14.14
C ILE A 262 -10.82 -11.07 15.67
N HIS A 263 -9.86 -11.76 16.27
CA HIS A 263 -9.45 -11.76 17.69
C HIS A 263 -10.49 -12.24 18.73
N ARG A 264 -11.69 -11.65 18.77
CA ARG A 264 -12.60 -11.72 19.94
C ARG A 264 -13.64 -12.84 19.91
N ALA A 265 -13.68 -13.69 18.88
CA ALA A 265 -14.68 -14.75 18.74
C ALA A 265 -14.05 -16.14 18.83
N ALA A 266 -14.62 -17.01 19.67
CA ALA A 266 -14.09 -18.33 20.00
C ALA A 266 -14.51 -19.45 19.01
N HIS A 267 -14.90 -19.10 17.78
CA HIS A 267 -15.33 -20.06 16.75
C HIS A 267 -14.31 -20.18 15.62
N GLU A 268 -14.22 -21.37 15.03
CA GLU A 268 -13.24 -21.77 14.00
C GLU A 268 -12.94 -20.71 12.92
N LEU A 269 -13.97 -20.09 12.33
CA LEU A 269 -13.76 -19.10 11.26
C LEU A 269 -13.09 -17.80 11.74
N ALA A 270 -13.22 -17.43 13.03
CA ALA A 270 -12.55 -16.27 13.58
C ALA A 270 -11.09 -16.58 13.92
N ALA A 271 -10.78 -17.81 14.34
CA ALA A 271 -9.39 -18.27 14.44
C ALA A 271 -8.71 -18.18 13.08
N ARG A 272 -9.27 -18.82 12.04
CA ARG A 272 -8.73 -18.77 10.66
C ARG A 272 -8.57 -17.36 10.11
N ALA A 273 -9.57 -16.49 10.30
CA ALA A 273 -9.48 -15.08 9.88
C ALA A 273 -8.35 -14.34 10.62
N THR A 274 -8.15 -14.62 11.91
CA THR A 274 -7.10 -14.00 12.73
C THR A 274 -5.71 -14.52 12.34
N ASP A 275 -5.56 -15.84 12.17
CA ASP A 275 -4.31 -16.48 11.76
C ASP A 275 -3.87 -16.01 10.37
N ALA A 276 -4.82 -15.82 9.44
CA ALA A 276 -4.53 -15.26 8.12
C ALA A 276 -4.10 -13.78 8.20
N TYR A 277 -4.76 -12.98 9.05
CA TYR A 277 -4.50 -11.55 9.22
C TYR A 277 -3.15 -11.27 9.89
N GLU A 278 -2.87 -11.92 11.02
CA GLU A 278 -1.60 -11.80 11.73
C GLU A 278 -0.46 -12.49 10.96
N GLY A 279 -0.75 -13.59 10.24
CA GLY A 279 0.18 -14.18 9.29
C GLY A 279 0.54 -13.25 8.12
N ALA A 280 -0.33 -12.30 7.74
CA ALA A 280 0.03 -11.24 6.82
C ALA A 280 0.84 -10.12 7.49
N ARG A 281 0.57 -9.79 8.76
CA ARG A 281 1.38 -8.84 9.54
C ARG A 281 2.83 -9.31 9.67
N GLU A 282 3.05 -10.59 9.95
CA GLU A 282 4.39 -11.18 10.03
C GLU A 282 5.11 -11.18 8.66
N LYS A 283 4.39 -11.39 7.56
CA LYS A 283 4.96 -11.22 6.20
C LYS A 283 5.40 -9.79 5.93
N VAL A 284 4.62 -8.79 6.35
CA VAL A 284 5.00 -7.38 6.27
C VAL A 284 6.23 -7.09 7.15
N ARG A 285 6.28 -7.61 8.38
CA ARG A 285 7.45 -7.49 9.27
C ARG A 285 8.70 -8.06 8.60
N GLY A 286 8.62 -9.27 8.05
CA GLY A 286 9.72 -9.90 7.32
C GLY A 286 10.16 -9.13 6.08
N PHE A 287 9.20 -8.59 5.32
CA PHE A 287 9.45 -7.82 4.10
C PHE A 287 10.13 -6.47 4.32
N LEU A 288 9.78 -5.76 5.41
CA LEU A 288 10.44 -4.52 5.80
C LEU A 288 11.74 -4.72 6.61
N ASN A 289 12.08 -5.96 6.95
CA ASN A 289 13.04 -6.31 8.00
C ASN A 289 12.80 -5.53 9.31
N ALA A 290 11.54 -5.47 9.78
CA ALA A 290 11.20 -4.94 11.09
C ALA A 290 11.55 -5.95 12.21
N ALA A 291 11.82 -5.48 13.42
CA ALA A 291 12.25 -6.32 14.54
C ALA A 291 11.08 -7.08 15.19
N SER A 292 9.89 -6.47 15.22
CA SER A 292 8.69 -7.01 15.88
C SER A 292 7.44 -6.79 15.03
N ALA A 293 6.52 -7.76 15.02
CA ALA A 293 5.24 -7.61 14.32
C ALA A 293 4.37 -6.49 14.95
N ASN A 294 4.62 -6.12 16.21
CA ASN A 294 3.94 -5.01 16.87
C ASN A 294 4.30 -3.63 16.28
N GLU A 295 5.41 -3.54 15.54
CA GLU A 295 5.83 -2.34 14.83
C GLU A 295 5.00 -2.08 13.57
N ILE A 296 4.19 -3.05 13.14
CA ILE A 296 3.43 -3.03 11.88
C ILE A 296 1.95 -2.72 12.14
N VAL A 297 1.55 -1.49 11.83
CA VAL A 297 0.15 -1.04 11.87
C VAL A 297 -0.44 -1.03 10.45
N PHE A 298 -1.56 -1.73 10.26
CA PHE A 298 -2.33 -1.69 9.02
C PHE A 298 -3.21 -0.42 8.93
N VAL A 299 -3.21 0.18 7.76
CA VAL A 299 -3.99 1.40 7.41
C VAL A 299 -4.54 1.28 5.99
N ARG A 300 -5.33 2.23 5.51
CA ARG A 300 -5.86 2.24 4.13
C ARG A 300 -4.82 2.54 3.03
N GLY A 301 -3.64 3.02 3.41
CA GLY A 301 -2.55 3.40 2.50
C GLY A 301 -1.51 4.33 3.15
N ALA A 302 -0.39 4.59 2.47
CA ALA A 302 0.68 5.47 2.97
C ALA A 302 0.18 6.86 3.40
N THR A 303 -0.80 7.42 2.69
CA THR A 303 -1.44 8.69 3.07
C THR A 303 -2.06 8.63 4.47
N GLU A 304 -2.65 7.51 4.86
CA GLU A 304 -3.22 7.34 6.20
C GLU A 304 -2.14 7.04 7.24
N ALA A 305 -1.08 6.31 6.89
CA ALA A 305 0.11 6.14 7.74
C ALA A 305 0.76 7.49 8.12
N ILE A 306 0.94 8.39 7.14
CA ILE A 306 1.52 9.72 7.37
C ILE A 306 0.55 10.59 8.18
N ASN A 307 -0.76 10.54 7.91
CA ASN A 307 -1.76 11.26 8.71
C ASN A 307 -1.86 10.73 10.14
N LEU A 308 -1.71 9.42 10.36
CA LEU A 308 -1.60 8.83 11.69
C LEU A 308 -0.45 9.50 12.44
N VAL A 309 0.78 9.45 11.93
CA VAL A 309 1.93 10.06 12.62
C VAL A 309 1.74 11.57 12.86
N ALA A 310 1.16 12.31 11.92
CA ALA A 310 0.87 13.74 12.12
C ALA A 310 -0.20 14.02 13.19
N GLN A 311 -1.31 13.29 13.18
CA GLN A 311 -2.45 13.49 14.09
C GLN A 311 -2.25 12.84 15.47
N SER A 312 -1.34 11.88 15.56
CA SER A 312 -0.98 11.09 16.73
C SER A 312 0.24 11.72 17.42
N TRP A 313 1.44 11.33 17.01
CA TRP A 313 2.73 11.81 17.53
C TRP A 313 2.92 13.31 17.31
N GLY A 314 2.67 13.79 16.10
CA GLY A 314 2.85 15.20 15.74
C GLY A 314 2.02 16.13 16.63
N ARG A 315 0.77 15.76 16.94
CA ARG A 315 -0.09 16.53 17.85
C ARG A 315 0.33 16.50 19.32
N GLN A 316 1.08 15.47 19.73
CA GLN A 316 1.56 15.26 21.11
C GLN A 316 2.92 15.96 21.35
N TYR A 317 3.82 15.95 20.37
CA TYR A 317 5.22 16.33 20.55
C TYR A 317 5.67 17.58 19.77
N LEU A 318 4.88 18.12 18.85
CA LEU A 318 5.23 19.35 18.11
C LEU A 318 4.51 20.57 18.66
N GLY A 319 5.29 21.61 18.99
CA GLY A 319 4.80 22.89 19.49
C GLY A 319 5.09 24.06 18.55
N LYS A 320 4.94 25.27 19.09
CA LYS A 320 5.24 26.51 18.40
C LYS A 320 6.75 26.65 18.17
N ASP A 321 7.14 27.17 17.01
CA ASP A 321 8.53 27.44 16.61
C ASP A 321 9.44 26.20 16.47
N ASP A 322 8.95 24.98 16.73
CA ASP A 322 9.58 23.73 16.31
C ASP A 322 9.57 23.61 14.77
N GLU A 323 10.48 22.80 14.22
CA GLU A 323 10.72 22.69 12.78
C GLU A 323 10.45 21.27 12.26
N ILE A 324 9.67 21.19 11.18
CA ILE A 324 9.49 20.00 10.35
C ILE A 324 10.27 20.22 9.05
N ILE A 325 11.15 19.31 8.68
CA ILE A 325 11.85 19.33 7.39
C ILE A 325 11.21 18.30 6.45
N ILE A 326 10.85 18.73 5.24
CA ILE A 326 10.48 17.86 4.10
C ILE A 326 11.43 18.10 2.92
N SER A 327 11.26 17.42 1.79
CA SER A 327 12.02 17.72 0.56
C SER A 327 11.16 18.35 -0.54
N TRP A 328 11.78 18.87 -1.60
CA TRP A 328 11.03 19.26 -2.81
C TRP A 328 10.40 18.06 -3.54
N LEU A 329 10.91 16.84 -3.35
CA LEU A 329 10.49 15.62 -4.06
C LEU A 329 9.16 15.02 -3.56
N GLU A 330 8.60 15.55 -2.47
CA GLU A 330 7.47 14.93 -1.78
C GLU A 330 6.18 14.85 -2.61
N HIS A 331 5.53 13.71 -2.48
CA HIS A 331 4.14 13.53 -2.86
C HIS A 331 3.24 14.34 -1.91
N HIS A 332 2.10 14.85 -2.39
CA HIS A 332 1.17 15.69 -1.61
C HIS A 332 0.75 15.07 -0.27
N ALA A 333 0.69 13.73 -0.17
CA ALA A 333 0.41 13.02 1.07
C ALA A 333 1.48 13.24 2.17
N ASN A 334 2.73 13.51 1.79
CA ASN A 334 3.84 13.85 2.68
C ASN A 334 4.11 15.37 2.74
N ILE A 335 3.11 16.19 2.38
CA ILE A 335 3.17 17.66 2.47
C ILE A 335 1.98 18.19 3.29
N VAL A 336 0.76 17.84 2.88
CA VAL A 336 -0.47 18.44 3.42
C VAL A 336 -0.66 18.19 4.93
N PRO A 337 -0.41 16.99 5.50
CA PRO A 337 -0.57 16.76 6.94
C PRO A 337 0.37 17.63 7.77
N TRP A 338 1.60 17.86 7.31
CA TRP A 338 2.58 18.71 7.98
C TRP A 338 2.23 20.20 7.86
N GLN A 339 1.69 20.64 6.71
CA GLN A 339 1.18 22.00 6.55
C GLN A 339 0.00 22.27 7.50
N GLN A 340 -0.96 21.34 7.60
CA GLN A 340 -2.08 21.44 8.53
C GLN A 340 -1.61 21.49 9.99
N LEU A 341 -0.65 20.64 10.36
CA LEU A 341 -0.11 20.61 11.72
C LEU A 341 0.74 21.86 12.05
N CYS A 342 1.49 22.39 11.09
CA CYS A 342 2.19 23.68 11.24
C CYS A 342 1.20 24.82 11.49
N ALA A 343 0.08 24.86 10.77
CA ALA A 343 -0.97 25.84 10.97
C ALA A 343 -1.70 25.69 12.32
N GLU A 344 -1.88 24.47 12.81
CA GLU A 344 -2.46 24.19 14.15
C GLU A 344 -1.51 24.58 15.29
N LYS A 345 -0.24 24.18 15.22
CA LYS A 345 0.72 24.27 16.34
C LYS A 345 1.58 25.54 16.33
N GLY A 346 1.67 26.23 15.21
CA GLY A 346 2.68 27.28 14.99
C GLY A 346 4.09 26.72 14.74
N ALA A 347 4.20 25.45 14.34
CA ALA A 347 5.44 24.85 13.88
C ALA A 347 5.81 25.36 12.47
N LYS A 348 7.05 25.13 12.03
CA LYS A 348 7.62 25.68 10.79
C LYS A 348 8.04 24.58 9.83
N LEU A 349 7.53 24.65 8.59
CA LEU A 349 7.90 23.75 7.51
C LEU A 349 9.13 24.28 6.75
N LYS A 350 10.20 23.48 6.70
CA LYS A 350 11.41 23.69 5.90
C LYS A 350 11.43 22.68 4.73
N VAL A 351 12.11 23.01 3.63
CA VAL A 351 12.10 22.18 2.41
C VAL A 351 13.52 22.01 1.85
N ILE A 352 14.02 20.77 1.81
CA ILE A 352 15.33 20.39 1.27
C ILE A 352 15.35 20.57 -0.25
N PRO A 353 16.22 21.43 -0.81
CA PRO A 353 16.30 21.68 -2.25
C PRO A 353 16.89 20.50 -3.03
N VAL A 354 16.62 20.52 -4.34
CA VAL A 354 17.21 19.63 -5.33
C VAL A 354 18.01 20.39 -6.38
N ASP A 355 19.01 19.72 -6.95
CA ASP A 355 19.73 20.18 -8.14
C ASP A 355 18.83 20.11 -9.40
N ASP A 356 19.36 20.53 -10.55
CA ASP A 356 18.62 20.50 -11.81
C ASP A 356 18.44 19.10 -12.43
N ASN A 357 19.11 18.08 -11.86
CA ASN A 357 18.83 16.67 -12.15
C ASN A 357 17.71 16.10 -11.27
N GLY A 358 17.39 16.77 -10.15
CA GLY A 358 16.39 16.33 -9.19
C GLY A 358 16.96 15.47 -8.05
N GLN A 359 18.26 15.54 -7.80
CA GLN A 359 18.96 14.91 -6.68
C GLN A 359 18.90 15.83 -5.44
N ILE A 360 18.76 15.25 -4.25
CA ILE A 360 18.78 15.98 -2.96
C ILE A 360 20.14 16.65 -2.74
N VAL A 361 20.15 17.95 -2.44
CA VAL A 361 21.38 18.69 -2.08
C VAL A 361 21.63 18.56 -0.57
N LEU A 362 22.46 17.59 -0.18
CA LEU A 362 22.77 17.29 1.22
C LEU A 362 23.40 18.46 1.98
N ASP A 363 24.23 19.28 1.31
CA ASP A 363 24.87 20.45 1.94
C ASP A 363 23.86 21.53 2.34
N GLU A 364 22.73 21.64 1.63
CA GLU A 364 21.64 22.53 2.01
C GLU A 364 20.76 21.91 3.10
N TYR A 365 20.55 20.59 3.07
CA TYR A 365 19.89 19.88 4.17
C TYR A 365 20.64 20.06 5.50
N ALA A 366 21.96 19.96 5.50
CA ALA A 366 22.82 20.21 6.66
C ALA A 366 22.59 21.61 7.27
N LYS A 367 22.29 22.63 6.45
CA LYS A 367 22.00 24.00 6.89
C LYS A 367 20.56 24.20 7.38
N LEU A 368 19.64 23.31 7.03
CA LEU A 368 18.25 23.34 7.49
C LEU A 368 18.08 22.71 8.88
N LEU A 369 18.91 21.74 9.25
CA LEU A 369 18.90 21.06 10.55
C LEU A 369 19.25 22.02 11.70
N SER A 370 18.56 21.87 12.83
CA SER A 370 18.82 22.66 14.04
C SER A 370 18.31 21.95 15.31
N PRO A 371 18.67 22.41 16.53
CA PRO A 371 18.06 21.93 17.78
C PRO A 371 16.54 22.18 17.91
N LYS A 372 15.91 22.89 16.96
CA LYS A 372 14.46 23.03 16.82
C LYS A 372 13.85 22.03 15.84
N THR A 373 14.66 21.33 15.04
CA THR A 373 14.16 20.25 14.19
C THR A 373 13.65 19.12 15.08
N ARG A 374 12.39 18.75 14.90
CA ARG A 374 11.74 17.65 15.62
C ARG A 374 11.39 16.49 14.71
N LEU A 375 11.11 16.78 13.45
CA LEU A 375 10.72 15.80 12.45
C LEU A 375 11.40 16.09 11.12
N VAL A 376 11.95 15.06 10.51
CA VAL A 376 12.31 15.03 9.09
C VAL A 376 11.40 13.99 8.42
N SER A 377 10.65 14.40 7.39
CA SER A 377 9.78 13.48 6.65
C SER A 377 10.07 13.57 5.16
N PHE A 378 10.54 12.47 4.55
CA PHE A 378 11.01 12.51 3.17
C PHE A 378 10.70 11.22 2.40
N THR A 379 10.58 11.32 1.08
CA THR A 379 10.37 10.14 0.22
C THR A 379 11.68 9.42 -0.08
N GLN A 380 11.66 8.08 -0.01
CA GLN A 380 12.81 7.26 -0.41
C GLN A 380 12.97 7.23 -1.95
N VAL A 381 11.86 7.28 -2.70
CA VAL A 381 11.84 7.28 -4.18
C VAL A 381 10.74 8.23 -4.69
N SER A 382 11.14 9.30 -5.37
CA SER A 382 10.19 10.30 -5.89
C SER A 382 9.22 9.71 -6.91
N ASN A 383 7.92 9.85 -6.67
CA ASN A 383 6.86 9.36 -7.56
C ASN A 383 6.75 10.11 -8.91
N ALA A 384 7.34 11.30 -8.99
CA ALA A 384 7.30 12.17 -10.15
C ALA A 384 8.60 12.10 -10.94
N LEU A 385 9.76 12.07 -10.27
CA LEU A 385 11.06 12.02 -10.94
C LEU A 385 11.60 10.60 -11.09
N GLY A 386 11.43 9.74 -10.09
CA GLY A 386 12.13 8.46 -9.93
C GLY A 386 13.42 8.54 -9.13
N THR A 387 13.88 9.73 -8.72
CA THR A 387 15.08 9.93 -7.88
C THR A 387 15.02 9.05 -6.63
N ILE A 388 16.07 8.25 -6.40
CA ILE A 388 16.33 7.57 -5.15
C ILE A 388 17.04 8.54 -4.22
N THR A 389 16.52 8.77 -3.02
CA THR A 389 17.13 9.69 -2.05
C THR A 389 18.22 8.97 -1.23
N PRO A 390 19.26 9.68 -0.74
CA PRO A 390 20.32 9.10 0.09
C PRO A 390 19.84 8.82 1.53
N ALA A 391 18.80 7.99 1.67
CA ALA A 391 17.95 7.89 2.85
C ALA A 391 18.71 7.69 4.17
N LYS A 392 19.68 6.75 4.21
CA LYS A 392 20.48 6.50 5.42
C LYS A 392 21.21 7.76 5.90
N LYS A 393 21.84 8.50 4.99
CA LYS A 393 22.52 9.77 5.33
C LYS A 393 21.55 10.84 5.82
N ILE A 394 20.33 10.88 5.26
CA ILE A 394 19.29 11.81 5.70
C ILE A 394 18.82 11.49 7.12
N ILE A 395 18.65 10.21 7.45
CA ILE A 395 18.25 9.73 8.78
C ILE A 395 19.35 10.01 9.80
N ASP A 396 20.61 9.66 9.50
CA ASP A 396 21.75 9.85 10.40
C ASP A 396 21.90 11.32 10.82
N MET A 397 21.90 12.24 9.84
CA MET A 397 22.01 13.69 10.11
C MET A 397 20.78 14.26 10.86
N ALA A 398 19.60 13.61 10.77
CA ALA A 398 18.42 14.00 11.55
C ALA A 398 18.56 13.57 13.01
N HIS A 399 19.07 12.36 13.24
CA HIS A 399 19.31 11.80 14.57
C HIS A 399 20.43 12.53 15.31
N ASP A 400 21.45 13.02 14.61
CA ASP A 400 22.52 13.88 15.17
C ASP A 400 21.98 15.15 15.86
N VAL A 401 20.82 15.68 15.44
CA VAL A 401 20.14 16.83 16.09
C VAL A 401 18.95 16.42 16.97
N GLY A 402 18.73 15.11 17.17
CA GLY A 402 17.65 14.55 17.97
C GLY A 402 16.26 14.62 17.33
N ALA A 403 16.18 14.84 16.01
CA ALA A 403 14.91 14.81 15.27
C ALA A 403 14.45 13.37 15.03
N LYS A 404 13.13 13.16 14.93
CA LYS A 404 12.51 11.91 14.49
C LYS A 404 12.36 11.85 12.98
N VAL A 405 12.34 10.65 12.40
CA VAL A 405 12.36 10.49 10.94
C VAL A 405 11.25 9.59 10.39
N LEU A 406 10.45 10.13 9.47
CA LEU A 406 9.48 9.36 8.68
C LEU A 406 9.93 9.22 7.23
N VAL A 407 9.82 8.01 6.69
CA VAL A 407 10.11 7.72 5.28
C VAL A 407 8.82 7.42 4.51
N ASP A 408 8.51 8.21 3.47
CA ASP A 408 7.52 7.83 2.45
C ASP A 408 8.18 6.84 1.47
N GLY A 409 8.02 5.56 1.80
CA GLY A 409 8.49 4.41 1.04
C GLY A 409 7.50 3.96 -0.04
N ALA A 410 6.41 4.70 -0.31
CA ALA A 410 5.30 4.19 -1.11
C ALA A 410 5.63 3.88 -2.58
N GLN A 411 6.77 4.34 -3.11
CA GLN A 411 7.34 3.85 -4.38
C GLN A 411 8.53 2.90 -4.18
N ALA A 412 9.29 3.06 -3.10
CA ALA A 412 10.50 2.27 -2.87
C ALA A 412 10.17 0.77 -2.70
N VAL A 413 9.08 0.42 -2.02
CA VAL A 413 8.71 -0.98 -1.72
C VAL A 413 8.47 -1.86 -2.96
N SER A 414 8.24 -1.31 -4.15
CA SER A 414 8.12 -2.10 -5.40
C SER A 414 9.43 -2.24 -6.17
N HIS A 415 10.47 -1.48 -5.83
CA HIS A 415 11.66 -1.27 -6.65
C HIS A 415 13.00 -1.42 -5.91
N LEU A 416 12.98 -1.40 -4.57
CA LEU A 416 14.14 -1.42 -3.68
C LEU A 416 13.85 -2.31 -2.46
N ARG A 417 14.91 -2.90 -1.90
CA ARG A 417 14.85 -3.55 -0.59
C ARG A 417 14.56 -2.50 0.49
N ALA A 418 13.41 -2.62 1.15
CA ALA A 418 13.07 -1.81 2.33
C ALA A 418 13.59 -2.53 3.58
N ASP A 419 14.68 -2.03 4.17
CA ASP A 419 15.25 -2.55 5.42
C ASP A 419 15.21 -1.45 6.48
N VAL A 420 14.17 -1.46 7.31
CA VAL A 420 13.93 -0.38 8.29
C VAL A 420 14.93 -0.39 9.44
N GLN A 421 15.51 -1.55 9.77
CA GLN A 421 16.60 -1.66 10.75
C GLN A 421 17.92 -1.12 10.20
N TYR A 422 18.26 -1.39 8.93
CA TYR A 422 19.45 -0.78 8.30
C TYR A 422 19.28 0.73 8.12
N LEU A 423 18.08 1.19 7.73
CA LEU A 423 17.78 2.61 7.57
C LEU A 423 17.76 3.36 8.91
N ASP A 424 17.34 2.69 9.99
CA ASP A 424 17.05 3.22 11.33
C ASP A 424 15.98 4.32 11.38
N CYS A 425 15.11 4.43 10.36
CA CYS A 425 13.98 5.36 10.37
C CYS A 425 13.01 5.09 11.54
N ASP A 426 12.50 6.13 12.19
CA ASP A 426 11.53 6.00 13.29
C ASP A 426 10.15 5.53 12.80
N TRP A 427 9.77 5.90 11.57
CA TRP A 427 8.61 5.39 10.84
C TRP A 427 8.89 5.17 9.35
N TYR A 428 8.17 4.22 8.75
CA TYR A 428 8.21 3.95 7.31
C TYR A 428 6.79 3.65 6.79
N ALA A 429 6.35 4.36 5.75
CA ALA A 429 4.98 4.30 5.23
C ALA A 429 4.92 3.74 3.80
N PHE A 430 3.99 2.81 3.52
CA PHE A 430 3.73 2.33 2.15
C PHE A 430 2.26 1.93 1.88
N SER A 431 1.92 1.76 0.60
CA SER A 431 0.59 1.34 0.13
C SER A 431 0.63 -0.02 -0.56
N GLY A 432 -0.26 -0.94 -0.18
CA GLY A 432 -0.31 -2.29 -0.77
C GLY A 432 -0.58 -2.30 -2.27
N HIS A 433 -1.40 -1.36 -2.76
CA HIS A 433 -1.74 -1.25 -4.19
C HIS A 433 -0.56 -0.90 -5.12
N LYS A 434 0.60 -0.52 -4.57
CA LYS A 434 1.84 -0.30 -5.33
C LYS A 434 2.79 -1.48 -5.28
N VAL A 435 2.84 -2.23 -4.16
CA VAL A 435 3.56 -3.51 -4.06
C VAL A 435 2.66 -4.70 -4.46
N PHE A 436 2.00 -4.58 -5.62
CA PHE A 436 1.21 -5.63 -6.31
C PHE A 436 0.03 -6.23 -5.53
N GLY A 437 -0.20 -5.78 -4.29
CA GLY A 437 -1.32 -6.16 -3.43
C GLY A 437 -2.59 -5.31 -3.66
N PRO A 438 -3.63 -5.50 -2.83
CA PRO A 438 -4.94 -4.90 -3.05
C PRO A 438 -4.99 -3.39 -2.87
N THR A 439 -6.11 -2.78 -3.30
CA THR A 439 -6.50 -1.41 -2.91
C THR A 439 -6.95 -1.37 -1.45
N GLY A 440 -7.07 -0.16 -0.87
CA GLY A 440 -7.67 -0.01 0.47
C GLY A 440 -6.83 -0.56 1.64
N ILE A 441 -5.58 -0.96 1.39
CA ILE A 441 -4.62 -1.44 2.39
C ILE A 441 -3.24 -0.80 2.19
N GLY A 442 -2.54 -0.59 3.29
CA GLY A 442 -1.18 -0.10 3.41
C GLY A 442 -0.69 -0.25 4.84
N VAL A 443 0.51 0.25 5.09
CA VAL A 443 1.26 -0.03 6.32
C VAL A 443 1.93 1.24 6.82
N LEU A 444 1.86 1.43 8.14
CA LEU A 444 2.84 2.20 8.92
C LEU A 444 3.71 1.20 9.68
N TYR A 445 5.01 1.18 9.39
CA TYR A 445 6.01 0.73 10.36
C TYR A 445 6.32 1.87 11.32
N GLY A 446 6.51 1.56 12.60
CA GLY A 446 7.13 2.47 13.56
C GLY A 446 7.77 1.72 14.73
N LYS A 447 8.89 2.24 15.25
CA LYS A 447 9.64 1.63 16.35
C LYS A 447 8.73 1.34 17.55
N GLU A 448 8.72 0.12 18.08
CA GLU A 448 7.67 -0.36 19.00
C GLU A 448 7.51 0.52 20.26
N ALA A 449 8.63 0.96 20.87
CA ALA A 449 8.61 1.87 22.01
C ALA A 449 7.93 3.22 21.68
N LEU A 450 8.27 3.79 20.52
CA LEU A 450 7.74 5.09 20.06
C LEU A 450 6.24 5.01 19.76
N LEU A 451 5.76 3.90 19.19
CA LEU A 451 4.32 3.65 19.02
C LEU A 451 3.60 3.52 20.39
N ASN A 452 4.22 2.88 21.38
CA ASN A 452 3.65 2.68 22.71
C ASN A 452 3.69 3.93 23.62
N GLU A 453 4.60 4.87 23.37
CA GLU A 453 4.63 6.20 24.01
C GLU A 453 3.61 7.18 23.42
N THR A 454 3.09 6.90 22.22
CA THR A 454 2.25 7.84 21.47
C THR A 454 0.74 7.62 21.68
N GLN A 455 -0.01 8.70 21.88
CA GLN A 455 -1.47 8.74 22.01
C GLN A 455 -2.19 8.11 20.79
N PRO A 456 -3.35 7.46 20.94
CA PRO A 456 -4.12 6.97 19.80
C PRO A 456 -4.67 8.12 18.92
N TRP A 457 -4.92 7.84 17.63
CA TRP A 457 -5.53 8.80 16.70
C TRP A 457 -7.03 8.56 16.51
N GLN A 458 -7.40 7.38 16.03
CA GLN A 458 -8.80 6.98 15.83
C GLN A 458 -9.25 6.19 17.08
N GLY A 459 -10.41 6.54 17.63
CA GLY A 459 -10.97 5.89 18.82
C GLY A 459 -12.19 5.03 18.50
N GLY A 460 -12.32 3.87 19.16
CA GLY A 460 -13.47 2.98 18.98
C GLY A 460 -13.23 1.59 19.56
N GLY A 461 -13.99 0.60 19.11
CA GLY A 461 -13.70 -0.80 19.42
C GLY A 461 -12.34 -1.26 18.86
N ASN A 462 -11.92 -2.47 19.23
CA ASN A 462 -10.66 -3.12 18.84
C ASN A 462 -9.37 -2.50 19.41
N MET A 463 -9.28 -1.18 19.51
CA MET A 463 -8.10 -0.47 20.04
C MET A 463 -8.12 -0.24 21.56
N ILE A 464 -9.25 -0.53 22.22
CA ILE A 464 -9.42 -0.48 23.68
C ILE A 464 -9.16 -1.82 24.35
N LYS A 465 -8.52 -1.76 25.52
CA LYS A 465 -8.36 -2.88 26.47
C LYS A 465 -9.49 -2.90 27.50
N ASP A 466 -9.95 -1.73 27.94
CA ASP A 466 -11.00 -1.54 28.94
C ASP A 466 -11.70 -0.17 28.75
N VAL A 467 -12.99 -0.08 29.05
CA VAL A 467 -13.82 1.13 28.85
C VAL A 467 -14.85 1.24 29.98
N THR A 468 -14.83 2.35 30.71
CA THR A 468 -15.89 2.78 31.62
C THR A 468 -16.49 4.11 31.13
N PHE A 469 -17.44 4.70 31.85
CA PHE A 469 -17.94 6.04 31.49
C PHE A 469 -16.97 7.16 31.88
N GLU A 470 -16.04 6.89 32.78
CA GLU A 470 -15.08 7.82 33.37
C GLU A 470 -13.69 7.71 32.73
N HIS A 471 -13.33 6.54 32.18
CA HIS A 471 -11.98 6.26 31.69
C HIS A 471 -11.96 5.24 30.54
N THR A 472 -10.83 5.16 29.82
CA THR A 472 -10.57 4.16 28.78
C THR A 472 -9.10 3.79 28.80
N GLN A 473 -8.80 2.49 28.88
CA GLN A 473 -7.46 1.94 28.72
C GLN A 473 -7.29 1.45 27.28
N TYR A 474 -6.20 1.84 26.63
CA TYR A 474 -5.88 1.41 25.27
C TYR A 474 -5.03 0.14 25.25
N HIS A 475 -5.04 -0.57 24.11
CA HIS A 475 -4.04 -1.57 23.81
C HIS A 475 -2.65 -0.94 23.57
N GLN A 476 -1.63 -1.78 23.48
CA GLN A 476 -0.33 -1.43 22.91
C GLN A 476 -0.37 -1.48 21.38
N ALA A 477 0.72 -1.09 20.72
CA ALA A 477 0.93 -1.33 19.30
C ALA A 477 0.85 -2.84 18.98
N PRO A 478 0.31 -3.24 17.82
CA PRO A 478 -0.23 -2.37 16.77
C PRO A 478 -1.68 -1.95 17.05
N GLY A 479 -2.42 -2.75 17.84
CA GLY A 479 -3.87 -2.62 18.07
C GLY A 479 -4.33 -1.27 18.58
N ARG A 480 -3.50 -0.51 19.32
CA ARG A 480 -3.74 0.89 19.71
C ARG A 480 -4.21 1.79 18.56
N PHE A 481 -3.78 1.50 17.34
CA PHE A 481 -4.03 2.32 16.15
C PHE A 481 -5.02 1.68 15.16
N GLU A 482 -5.44 0.43 15.40
CA GLU A 482 -6.32 -0.34 14.51
C GLU A 482 -7.77 -0.33 15.04
N ALA A 483 -8.37 0.86 14.99
CA ALA A 483 -9.71 1.12 15.51
C ALA A 483 -10.81 0.50 14.61
N GLY A 484 -11.79 -0.15 15.24
CA GLY A 484 -12.93 -0.78 14.56
C GLY A 484 -12.60 -2.14 13.94
N THR A 485 -13.32 -2.52 12.87
CA THR A 485 -12.98 -3.71 12.08
C THR A 485 -12.06 -3.29 10.95
N GLY A 486 -10.82 -3.79 10.95
CA GLY A 486 -9.82 -3.48 9.92
C GLY A 486 -10.15 -4.08 8.55
N ASN A 487 -9.34 -3.75 7.53
CA ASN A 487 -9.48 -4.33 6.19
C ASN A 487 -8.81 -5.71 6.12
N ILE A 488 -9.48 -6.72 6.70
CA ILE A 488 -8.91 -8.06 6.97
C ILE A 488 -8.48 -8.75 5.68
N ALA A 489 -9.38 -8.87 4.69
CA ALA A 489 -9.11 -9.60 3.46
C ALA A 489 -7.98 -8.97 2.64
N ASP A 490 -7.94 -7.64 2.54
CA ASP A 490 -6.90 -6.98 1.75
C ASP A 490 -5.52 -7.02 2.42
N ALA A 491 -5.45 -7.07 3.76
CA ALA A 491 -4.21 -7.40 4.47
C ALA A 491 -3.71 -8.81 4.11
N VAL A 492 -4.61 -9.81 4.11
CA VAL A 492 -4.31 -11.18 3.68
C VAL A 492 -3.85 -11.22 2.20
N GLY A 493 -4.47 -10.45 1.32
CA GLY A 493 -4.06 -10.28 -0.08
C GLY A 493 -2.71 -9.56 -0.24
N LEU A 494 -2.40 -8.59 0.61
CA LEU A 494 -1.08 -7.93 0.67
C LEU A 494 0.01 -8.92 1.11
N GLY A 495 -0.27 -9.82 2.06
CA GLY A 495 0.62 -10.92 2.42
C GLY A 495 1.00 -11.79 1.22
N ALA A 496 0.03 -12.18 0.38
CA ALA A 496 0.30 -12.95 -0.83
C ALA A 496 1.06 -12.17 -1.93
N ALA A 497 0.90 -10.84 -1.97
CA ALA A 497 1.68 -9.99 -2.88
C ALA A 497 3.14 -9.89 -2.45
N ILE A 498 3.38 -9.80 -1.15
CA ILE A 498 4.71 -9.84 -0.54
C ILE A 498 5.39 -11.19 -0.77
N ASP A 499 4.66 -12.32 -0.61
CA ASP A 499 5.18 -13.65 -0.96
C ASP A 499 5.64 -13.72 -2.42
N TYR A 500 4.86 -13.14 -3.34
CA TYR A 500 5.17 -13.11 -4.78
C TYR A 500 6.43 -12.29 -5.09
N VAL A 501 6.56 -11.09 -4.51
CA VAL A 501 7.76 -10.25 -4.63
C VAL A 501 9.00 -10.94 -4.03
N ASN A 502 8.85 -11.59 -2.87
CA ASN A 502 9.94 -12.33 -2.22
C ASN A 502 10.36 -13.59 -3.01
N CYS A 503 9.41 -14.27 -3.67
CA CYS A 503 9.67 -15.44 -4.52
C CYS A 503 10.52 -15.09 -5.75
N ILE A 504 10.30 -13.91 -6.34
CA ILE A 504 11.11 -13.36 -7.43
C ILE A 504 12.46 -12.81 -6.91
N GLY A 505 12.44 -12.17 -5.74
CA GLY A 505 13.58 -11.50 -5.14
C GLY A 505 13.69 -10.02 -5.54
N ILE A 506 13.60 -9.12 -4.54
CA ILE A 506 13.58 -7.67 -4.75
C ILE A 506 14.84 -7.12 -5.43
N ASP A 507 16.00 -7.75 -5.22
CA ASP A 507 17.25 -7.33 -5.85
C ASP A 507 17.32 -7.71 -7.34
N ALA A 508 16.68 -8.83 -7.73
CA ALA A 508 16.54 -9.24 -9.13
C ALA A 508 15.54 -8.35 -9.88
N ILE A 509 14.43 -8.00 -9.22
CA ILE A 509 13.47 -6.96 -9.65
C ILE A 509 14.20 -5.65 -9.92
N ASN A 510 14.99 -5.17 -8.94
CA ASN A 510 15.73 -3.92 -9.06
C ASN A 510 16.71 -3.92 -10.25
N GLN A 511 17.50 -4.99 -10.41
CA GLN A 511 18.46 -5.11 -11.51
C GLN A 511 17.77 -5.13 -12.87
N TYR A 512 16.67 -5.86 -13.01
CA TYR A 512 15.91 -5.92 -14.26
C TYR A 512 15.25 -4.57 -14.61
N GLU A 513 14.58 -3.95 -13.63
CA GLU A 513 13.95 -2.65 -13.83
C GLU A 513 14.97 -1.54 -14.12
N HIS A 514 16.16 -1.57 -13.51
CA HIS A 514 17.23 -0.62 -13.80
C HIS A 514 17.75 -0.77 -15.24
N GLN A 515 17.94 -1.99 -15.74
CA GLN A 515 18.30 -2.23 -17.15
C GLN A 515 17.23 -1.69 -18.11
N LEU A 516 15.95 -1.93 -17.80
CA LEU A 516 14.82 -1.44 -18.61
C LEU A 516 14.70 0.10 -18.55
N LEU A 517 14.97 0.71 -17.39
CA LEU A 517 15.03 2.16 -17.21
C LEU A 517 16.15 2.80 -18.03
N LEU A 518 17.35 2.20 -18.05
CA LEU A 518 18.47 2.68 -18.86
C LEU A 518 18.14 2.59 -20.36
N TYR A 519 17.59 1.45 -20.81
CA TYR A 519 17.16 1.25 -22.19
C TYR A 519 16.13 2.30 -22.64
N ALA A 520 15.07 2.49 -21.85
CA ALA A 520 14.03 3.48 -22.12
C ALA A 520 14.55 4.92 -22.07
N THR A 521 15.43 5.24 -21.11
CA THR A 521 16.08 6.56 -21.01
C THR A 521 16.93 6.86 -22.24
N GLY A 522 17.71 5.88 -22.71
CA GLY A 522 18.51 6.01 -23.92
C GLY A 522 17.66 6.29 -25.15
N LEU A 523 16.58 5.52 -25.36
CA LEU A 523 15.68 5.70 -26.49
C LEU A 523 14.89 7.02 -26.43
N LEU A 524 14.32 7.40 -25.28
CA LEU A 524 13.52 8.62 -25.15
C LEU A 524 14.37 9.89 -25.38
N LYS A 525 15.65 9.90 -24.95
CA LYS A 525 16.61 10.98 -25.23
C LYS A 525 16.87 11.22 -26.74
N THR A 526 16.56 10.26 -27.62
CA THR A 526 16.71 10.43 -29.09
C THR A 526 15.54 11.16 -29.76
N ILE A 527 14.44 11.46 -29.04
CA ILE A 527 13.25 12.07 -29.64
C ILE A 527 13.41 13.60 -29.66
N PRO A 528 13.43 14.26 -30.84
CA PRO A 528 13.57 15.71 -30.91
C PRO A 528 12.46 16.44 -30.14
N GLY A 529 12.82 17.44 -29.35
CA GLY A 529 11.87 18.21 -28.54
C GLY A 529 11.29 17.47 -27.32
N LEU A 530 11.73 16.24 -27.01
CA LEU A 530 11.41 15.58 -25.75
C LEU A 530 12.38 16.06 -24.65
N ARG A 531 11.85 16.54 -23.52
CA ARG A 531 12.63 16.84 -22.32
C ARG A 531 12.20 15.92 -21.17
N LEU A 532 13.13 15.10 -20.68
CA LEU A 532 12.95 14.35 -19.43
C LEU A 532 12.90 15.31 -18.24
N ILE A 533 12.07 14.99 -17.25
CA ILE A 533 11.91 15.71 -15.99
C ILE A 533 12.44 14.79 -14.88
N GLY A 534 13.54 15.20 -14.25
CA GLY A 534 14.32 14.35 -13.35
C GLY A 534 15.30 13.43 -14.09
N THR A 535 16.59 13.77 -14.02
CA THR A 535 17.72 13.08 -14.67
C THR A 535 18.84 12.70 -13.70
N ALA A 536 18.51 12.59 -12.41
CA ALA A 536 19.36 12.01 -11.37
C ALA A 536 20.04 10.69 -11.83
N PRO A 537 21.26 10.38 -11.35
CA PRO A 537 21.94 9.12 -11.65
C PRO A 537 21.22 7.94 -10.99
N ASP A 538 20.93 8.04 -9.69
CA ASP A 538 20.26 7.01 -8.91
C ASP A 538 18.74 7.14 -9.05
N LYS A 539 18.16 6.31 -9.91
CA LYS A 539 16.73 6.33 -10.23
C LYS A 539 16.10 4.95 -10.29
N ALA A 540 14.85 4.88 -9.84
CA ALA A 540 13.95 3.76 -10.06
C ALA A 540 12.81 4.17 -11.03
N SER A 541 12.61 3.35 -12.06
CA SER A 541 11.35 3.07 -12.76
C SER A 541 10.40 4.21 -13.17
N VAL A 542 10.85 5.48 -13.25
CA VAL A 542 10.01 6.63 -13.63
C VAL A 542 10.70 7.49 -14.69
N LEU A 543 9.94 7.80 -15.76
CA LEU A 543 10.41 8.42 -17.00
C LEU A 543 9.61 9.67 -17.37
N SER A 544 9.28 10.52 -16.39
CA SER A 544 8.53 11.76 -16.63
C SER A 544 9.15 12.61 -17.74
N PHE A 545 8.32 13.11 -18.66
CA PHE A 545 8.76 13.96 -19.76
C PHE A 545 7.71 15.02 -20.15
N VAL A 546 8.17 16.03 -20.88
CA VAL A 546 7.32 16.93 -21.69
C VAL A 546 7.78 16.89 -23.15
N LEU A 547 6.87 17.17 -24.07
CA LEU A 547 7.13 17.15 -25.51
C LEU A 547 6.82 18.54 -26.10
N GLU A 548 7.86 19.20 -26.61
CA GLU A 548 7.77 20.53 -27.24
C GLU A 548 6.69 20.56 -28.33
N GLY A 549 5.76 21.50 -28.21
CA GLY A 549 4.65 21.72 -29.15
C GLY A 549 3.35 20.98 -28.81
N PHE A 550 3.30 20.20 -27.72
CA PHE A 550 2.12 19.42 -27.32
C PHE A 550 1.79 19.61 -25.84
N LYS A 551 0.51 19.59 -25.49
CA LYS A 551 0.08 19.49 -24.09
C LYS A 551 0.22 18.06 -23.58
N THR A 552 0.39 17.90 -22.27
CA THR A 552 0.55 16.59 -21.63
C THR A 552 -0.66 15.69 -21.85
N GLU A 553 -1.85 16.26 -21.86
CA GLU A 553 -3.14 15.57 -22.03
C GLU A 553 -3.31 15.07 -23.47
N GLU A 554 -2.83 15.84 -24.45
CA GLU A 554 -2.85 15.49 -25.88
C GLU A 554 -1.95 14.29 -26.16
N VAL A 555 -0.75 14.27 -25.56
CA VAL A 555 0.18 13.13 -25.64
C VAL A 555 -0.39 11.90 -24.92
N GLY A 556 -0.96 12.05 -23.73
CA GLY A 556 -1.62 10.96 -23.00
C GLY A 556 -2.80 10.35 -23.76
N ALA A 557 -3.66 11.19 -24.37
CA ALA A 557 -4.79 10.74 -25.19
C ALA A 557 -4.34 10.06 -26.50
N ALA A 558 -3.22 10.49 -27.10
CA ALA A 558 -2.62 9.81 -28.24
C ALA A 558 -2.03 8.44 -27.87
N LEU A 559 -1.30 8.35 -26.75
CA LEU A 559 -0.76 7.09 -26.23
C LEU A 559 -1.87 6.08 -25.88
N SER A 560 -2.97 6.54 -25.26
CA SER A 560 -4.14 5.70 -24.97
C SER A 560 -4.77 5.10 -26.24
N ARG A 561 -4.89 5.87 -27.33
CA ARG A 561 -5.34 5.35 -28.66
C ARG A 561 -4.38 4.33 -29.27
N ASP A 562 -3.11 4.34 -28.87
CA ASP A 562 -2.11 3.33 -29.22
C ASP A 562 -2.06 2.14 -28.25
N GLY A 563 -2.96 2.07 -27.25
CA GLY A 563 -3.03 0.99 -26.25
C GLY A 563 -2.09 1.18 -25.06
N ILE A 564 -1.45 2.33 -24.96
CA ILE A 564 -0.36 2.62 -24.02
C ILE A 564 -0.89 3.47 -22.86
N ALA A 565 -0.98 2.87 -21.67
CA ALA A 565 -1.49 3.52 -20.47
C ALA A 565 -0.36 4.25 -19.72
N VAL A 566 -0.38 5.57 -19.72
CA VAL A 566 0.50 6.46 -18.95
C VAL A 566 -0.32 7.51 -18.20
N ARG A 567 0.23 8.12 -17.15
CA ARG A 567 -0.41 9.28 -16.49
C ARG A 567 0.06 10.59 -17.09
N SER A 568 -0.84 11.55 -17.17
CA SER A 568 -0.55 12.95 -17.55
C SER A 568 -1.10 13.89 -16.47
N GLY A 569 -0.42 15.01 -16.24
CA GLY A 569 -0.79 15.99 -15.22
C GLY A 569 0.29 16.18 -14.17
N HIS A 570 -0.10 16.53 -12.94
CA HIS A 570 0.81 16.98 -11.88
C HIS A 570 1.30 15.87 -10.91
N HIS A 571 0.91 14.61 -11.14
CA HIS A 571 1.28 13.41 -10.35
C HIS A 571 1.20 13.52 -8.82
N CYS A 572 0.32 14.39 -8.30
CA CYS A 572 0.29 14.74 -6.87
C CYS A 572 1.66 15.20 -6.32
N ALA A 573 2.44 15.93 -7.13
CA ALA A 573 3.77 16.44 -6.80
C ALA A 573 4.01 17.80 -7.50
N GLN A 574 3.07 18.75 -7.34
CA GLN A 574 3.14 20.07 -7.98
C GLN A 574 4.42 20.88 -7.67
N PRO A 575 4.98 20.88 -6.44
CA PRO A 575 6.18 21.65 -6.15
C PRO A 575 7.39 21.24 -7.00
N ILE A 576 7.70 19.93 -7.09
CA ILE A 576 8.86 19.48 -7.88
C ILE A 576 8.69 19.79 -9.37
N LEU A 577 7.49 19.67 -9.93
CA LEU A 577 7.25 20.02 -11.33
C LEU A 577 7.48 21.52 -11.58
N ARG A 578 7.02 22.38 -10.67
CA ARG A 578 7.29 23.84 -10.72
C ARG A 578 8.77 24.19 -10.61
N ARG A 579 9.53 23.49 -9.76
CA ARG A 579 11.01 23.57 -9.70
C ARG A 579 11.70 23.17 -11.01
N PHE A 580 11.04 22.36 -11.85
CA PHE A 580 11.45 21.98 -13.21
C PHE A 580 10.80 22.82 -14.32
N GLY A 581 10.10 23.91 -13.96
CA GLY A 581 9.50 24.87 -14.89
C GLY A 581 8.21 24.40 -15.58
N VAL A 582 7.47 23.45 -15.01
CA VAL A 582 6.25 22.88 -15.61
C VAL A 582 5.14 22.66 -14.58
N GLU A 583 3.87 22.79 -14.98
CA GLU A 583 2.72 22.42 -14.12
C GLU A 583 2.37 20.92 -14.24
N SER A 584 2.76 20.28 -15.35
CA SER A 584 2.43 18.91 -15.68
C SER A 584 3.56 18.19 -16.44
N SER A 585 3.54 16.86 -16.40
CA SER A 585 4.35 16.00 -17.29
C SER A 585 3.56 14.76 -17.71
N VAL A 586 4.00 14.10 -18.79
CA VAL A 586 3.61 12.72 -19.10
C VAL A 586 4.54 11.80 -18.34
N ARG A 587 4.00 10.82 -17.61
CA ARG A 587 4.77 9.88 -16.80
C ARG A 587 4.46 8.43 -17.18
N PRO A 588 5.27 7.84 -18.08
CA PRO A 588 5.54 6.41 -18.07
C PRO A 588 6.29 6.05 -16.78
N SER A 589 5.91 4.92 -16.21
CA SER A 589 6.52 4.32 -15.03
C SER A 589 6.50 2.81 -15.19
N LEU A 590 7.63 2.17 -14.92
CA LEU A 590 7.88 0.75 -15.16
C LEU A 590 7.55 -0.08 -13.91
N ALA A 591 7.39 -1.38 -14.12
CA ALA A 591 7.48 -2.42 -13.10
C ALA A 591 8.13 -3.67 -13.73
N PHE A 592 8.55 -4.64 -12.93
CA PHE A 592 9.27 -5.84 -13.39
C PHE A 592 8.53 -6.70 -14.42
N TYR A 593 7.21 -6.53 -14.60
CA TYR A 593 6.46 -7.19 -15.69
C TYR A 593 6.46 -6.42 -17.01
N ASN A 594 7.03 -5.21 -17.08
CA ASN A 594 7.25 -4.50 -18.33
C ASN A 594 8.47 -5.03 -19.08
N ASN A 595 8.54 -4.83 -20.39
CA ASN A 595 9.65 -5.32 -21.22
C ASN A 595 10.09 -4.31 -22.29
N CYS A 596 11.14 -4.64 -23.05
CA CYS A 596 11.64 -3.76 -24.10
C CYS A 596 10.60 -3.45 -25.19
N ALA A 597 9.69 -4.38 -25.51
CA ALA A 597 8.64 -4.15 -26.50
C ALA A 597 7.57 -3.14 -26.03
N ASP A 598 7.25 -3.11 -24.73
CA ASP A 598 6.42 -2.05 -24.13
C ASP A 598 7.09 -0.66 -24.31
N VAL A 599 8.42 -0.60 -24.10
CA VAL A 599 9.23 0.62 -24.28
C VAL A 599 9.33 1.03 -25.75
N ASP A 600 9.54 0.07 -26.67
CA ASP A 600 9.57 0.32 -28.11
C ASP A 600 8.22 0.83 -28.63
N ALA A 601 7.10 0.32 -28.07
CA ALA A 601 5.76 0.82 -28.39
C ALA A 601 5.59 2.29 -27.96
N LEU A 602 6.00 2.63 -26.73
CA LEU A 602 6.02 4.00 -26.21
C LEU A 602 6.86 4.92 -27.11
N VAL A 603 8.13 4.58 -27.34
CA VAL A 603 9.08 5.37 -28.14
C VAL A 603 8.56 5.56 -29.56
N SER A 604 7.99 4.51 -30.17
CA SER A 604 7.40 4.57 -31.50
C SER A 604 6.16 5.46 -31.57
N SER A 605 5.30 5.42 -30.55
CA SER A 605 4.11 6.29 -30.48
C SER A 605 4.50 7.76 -30.26
N VAL A 606 5.41 8.06 -29.33
CA VAL A 606 5.87 9.44 -29.09
C VAL A 606 6.59 10.02 -30.32
N ARG A 607 7.36 9.20 -31.07
CA ARG A 607 7.92 9.59 -32.38
C ARG A 607 6.82 9.86 -33.42
N ARG A 608 5.75 9.05 -33.50
CA ARG A 608 4.60 9.33 -34.38
C ARG A 608 3.95 10.68 -34.04
N ILE A 609 3.67 10.93 -32.76
CA ILE A 609 3.08 12.18 -32.25
C ILE A 609 3.93 13.38 -32.69
N LYS A 610 5.23 13.41 -32.36
CA LYS A 610 6.12 14.53 -32.73
C LYS A 610 6.30 14.71 -34.24
N SER A 611 6.15 13.64 -35.04
CA SER A 611 6.22 13.71 -36.51
C SER A 611 4.99 14.32 -37.19
N GLY A 612 3.94 14.70 -36.43
CA GLY A 612 2.71 15.26 -36.98
C GLY A 612 1.82 14.26 -37.73
N ARG A 613 2.24 12.99 -37.84
CA ARG A 613 1.49 11.90 -38.47
C ARG A 613 0.35 11.42 -37.58
N ASN A 614 -0.66 12.26 -37.40
CA ASN A 614 -2.00 11.81 -37.04
C ASN A 614 -2.50 10.90 -38.16
N SER A 615 -2.39 9.59 -37.97
CA SER A 615 -3.12 8.62 -38.77
C SER A 615 -4.61 8.87 -38.59
N ALA A 616 -5.29 9.30 -39.65
CA ALA A 616 -6.74 9.18 -39.73
C ALA A 616 -7.12 7.69 -39.52
N PRO A 617 -8.24 7.39 -38.87
CA PRO A 617 -8.72 6.01 -38.79
C PRO A 617 -9.08 5.50 -40.18
N HIS A 618 -8.61 4.28 -40.48
CA HIS A 618 -9.09 3.41 -41.55
C HIS A 618 -9.77 2.20 -40.89
#